data_AF-A0A1C6FN25-F1
#
_entry.id   AF-A0A1C6FN25-F1
#
_cell.length_a   1.000
_cell.length_b   1.000
_cell.length_c   1.000
_cell.angle_alpha   90.00
_cell.angle_beta   90.00
_cell.angle_gamma   90.00
#
_symmetry.space_group_name_H-M   'P 1'
#
loop_
_entity.id
_entity.type
_entity.pdbx_description
1 polymer ?
#
loop_
_entity_poly.entity_id
_entity_poly.type
_entity_poly.pdbx_seq_one_letter_code
_entity_poly.pdbx_strand_id
1 'polypeptide(L)'
;MKKLLCIIGIIFATTMSTTAFAEMFSFQSVLGVNDISDIQSAVIVGDNGKCADIEQEDLQQWLNVYWNFQGYEPVILPQSNNGYYYIKLWNKDKTKSYVVNANSGILVGRYGEPSKSHGEVKENYLWYFPYIGNARNALYTENSILQTKYLYEGYNLRDVTSDDVAVVPEDNMFSSDGASDWAKEEMQKAAACNLLPVDFTNEYTRSITRKEFCDLIYRLTATKFNPIADSRKGQQDAIKQVIAERQLEEKISEVSYSDCDDEKIKFLSGAGIIYGMDNGTFAPDDNITREQAAAILYRTAEFLGNKTIVEPNGTTFYDENLISDWARESVSIMNSMKIMEGVSDTEFAPKGNYTVEQAVATMVRLYNCY
;
A
#
# COMPACT_ATOMS: atom_id res chain seq x y z
N MET A 1 7.34 15.96 -35.15
CA MET A 1 7.95 15.97 -33.79
C MET A 1 6.92 15.70 -32.69
N LYS A 2 5.90 14.86 -32.96
CA LYS A 2 5.10 14.13 -31.99
C LYS A 2 5.52 12.67 -32.14
N LYS A 3 6.38 12.16 -31.24
CA LYS A 3 6.83 10.76 -31.07
C LYS A 3 8.13 10.77 -30.26
N LEU A 4 8.06 10.95 -28.93
CA LEU A 4 9.14 10.55 -28.00
C LEU A 4 8.76 10.53 -26.50
N LEU A 5 7.50 10.34 -26.12
CA LEU A 5 7.09 10.35 -24.69
C LEU A 5 6.22 9.15 -24.29
N CYS A 6 6.29 8.05 -25.04
CA CYS A 6 5.64 6.79 -24.70
C CYS A 6 6.65 5.72 -24.24
N ILE A 7 7.72 6.16 -23.56
CA ILE A 7 8.80 5.29 -23.04
C ILE A 7 8.69 5.28 -21.51
N ILE A 8 7.59 4.72 -21.00
CA ILE A 8 7.54 3.86 -19.81
C ILE A 8 6.40 2.85 -20.09
N GLY A 9 6.55 2.12 -21.20
CA GLY A 9 5.64 1.05 -21.56
C GLY A 9 5.88 -0.14 -20.65
N ILE A 10 4.81 -0.59 -19.99
CA ILE A 10 4.32 -1.97 -20.05
C ILE A 10 5.45 -2.99 -20.18
N ILE A 11 5.96 -3.46 -19.05
CA ILE A 11 6.78 -4.67 -19.00
C ILE A 11 5.83 -5.86 -18.93
N PHE A 12 5.64 -6.46 -20.11
CA PHE A 12 5.22 -7.82 -20.45
C PHE A 12 4.64 -8.73 -19.35
N ALA A 13 3.38 -9.10 -19.57
CA ALA A 13 2.84 -10.40 -19.20
C ALA A 13 3.60 -11.51 -19.96
N THR A 14 4.42 -12.28 -19.25
CA THR A 14 4.80 -13.67 -19.61
C THR A 14 5.30 -14.38 -18.35
N THR A 15 4.52 -15.36 -17.90
CA THR A 15 4.88 -16.49 -16.99
C THR A 15 6.16 -16.30 -16.15
N MET A 16 6.01 -15.81 -14.92
CA MET A 16 7.09 -15.77 -13.94
C MET A 16 7.00 -16.98 -13.01
N SER A 17 7.77 -18.04 -13.30
CA SER A 17 8.18 -18.98 -12.27
C SER A 17 9.29 -18.32 -11.44
N THR A 18 9.11 -18.32 -10.12
CA THR A 18 10.14 -18.24 -9.05
C THR A 18 11.35 -17.34 -9.31
N THR A 19 11.43 -16.23 -8.57
CA THR A 19 12.57 -15.30 -8.42
C THR A 19 12.88 -14.39 -9.62
N ALA A 20 11.97 -13.49 -9.98
CA ALA A 20 12.40 -12.18 -10.50
C ALA A 20 12.89 -11.34 -9.32
N PHE A 21 14.11 -10.81 -9.40
CA PHE A 21 14.40 -9.55 -8.74
C PHE A 21 13.33 -8.56 -9.21
N ALA A 22 12.46 -8.10 -8.31
CA ALA A 22 11.63 -6.93 -8.57
C ALA A 22 12.58 -5.83 -9.08
N GLU A 23 12.28 -5.22 -10.22
CA GLU A 23 13.12 -4.14 -10.75
C GLU A 23 13.31 -3.08 -9.66
N MET A 24 14.54 -2.99 -9.13
CA MET A 24 14.87 -2.03 -8.10
C MET A 24 15.03 -0.68 -8.79
N PHE A 25 14.08 0.23 -8.54
CA PHE A 25 14.18 1.58 -9.11
C PHE A 25 15.28 2.37 -8.40
N SER A 26 16.04 3.14 -9.16
CA SER A 26 17.02 4.12 -8.68
C SER A 26 16.36 5.48 -8.46
N PHE A 27 16.97 6.36 -7.66
CA PHE A 27 16.48 7.73 -7.50
C PHE A 27 16.34 8.46 -8.85
N GLN A 28 17.39 8.41 -9.67
CA GLN A 28 17.44 9.03 -10.99
C GLN A 28 16.35 8.49 -11.95
N SER A 29 16.12 7.17 -11.94
CA SER A 29 15.08 6.55 -12.77
C SER A 29 13.68 6.92 -12.32
N VAL A 30 13.43 7.04 -11.01
CA VAL A 30 12.12 7.46 -10.48
C VAL A 30 11.81 8.90 -10.89
N LEU A 31 12.80 9.79 -10.84
CA LEU A 31 12.61 11.18 -11.26
C LEU A 31 12.53 11.36 -12.79
N GLY A 32 12.98 10.35 -13.55
CA GLY A 32 13.18 10.47 -14.98
C GLY A 32 14.26 11.50 -15.32
N VAL A 33 15.33 11.54 -14.53
CA VAL A 33 16.48 12.44 -14.71
C VAL A 33 17.72 11.59 -14.93
N ASN A 34 18.54 11.92 -15.93
CA ASN A 34 19.71 11.11 -16.31
C ASN A 34 21.04 11.69 -15.82
N ASP A 35 21.06 12.96 -15.42
CA ASP A 35 22.26 13.66 -14.96
C ASP A 35 21.95 14.37 -13.64
N ILE A 36 22.77 14.12 -12.62
CA ILE A 36 22.62 14.75 -11.29
C ILE A 36 22.69 16.28 -11.38
N SER A 37 23.42 16.80 -12.37
CA SER A 37 23.53 18.23 -12.63
C SER A 37 22.26 18.85 -13.22
N ASP A 38 21.26 18.05 -13.62
CA ASP A 38 19.96 18.61 -13.99
C ASP A 38 19.26 19.20 -12.76
N ILE A 39 19.53 18.70 -11.55
CA ILE A 39 18.97 19.22 -10.29
C ILE A 39 19.90 20.31 -9.76
N GLN A 40 19.41 21.55 -9.76
CA GLN A 40 20.25 22.74 -9.52
C GLN A 40 19.83 23.56 -8.31
N SER A 41 18.62 23.35 -7.79
CA SER A 41 18.18 24.04 -6.58
C SER A 41 17.15 23.21 -5.83
N ALA A 42 17.06 23.47 -4.53
CA ALA A 42 16.10 22.82 -3.67
C ALA A 42 15.66 23.79 -2.58
N VAL A 43 14.41 23.65 -2.16
CA VAL A 43 13.86 24.29 -0.96
C VAL A 43 13.44 23.20 0.00
N ILE A 44 13.75 23.37 1.27
CA ILE A 44 13.14 22.59 2.34
C ILE A 44 11.98 23.40 2.94
N VAL A 45 10.81 22.78 2.98
CA VAL A 45 9.56 23.40 3.44
C VAL A 45 9.10 22.68 4.68
N GLY A 46 8.91 23.41 5.77
CA GLY A 46 8.39 22.88 7.03
C GLY A 46 6.86 22.87 7.10
N ASP A 47 6.33 22.16 8.08
CA ASP A 47 4.91 22.08 8.42
C ASP A 47 4.38 23.36 9.12
N ASN A 48 5.27 24.24 9.56
CA ASN A 48 4.98 25.49 10.27
C ASN A 48 4.84 26.71 9.34
N GLY A 49 4.74 26.51 8.02
CA GLY A 49 4.63 27.59 7.04
C GLY A 49 5.95 28.34 6.78
N LYS A 50 7.08 27.79 7.24
CA LYS A 50 8.42 28.30 6.96
C LYS A 50 9.17 27.40 5.99
N CYS A 51 10.10 27.98 5.25
CA CYS A 51 10.98 27.25 4.35
C CYS A 51 12.34 27.92 4.24
N ALA A 52 13.31 27.22 3.66
CA ALA A 52 14.61 27.79 3.33
C ALA A 52 15.17 27.16 2.05
N ASP A 53 15.84 27.98 1.26
CA ASP A 53 16.58 27.50 0.08
C ASP A 53 17.84 26.77 0.55
N ILE A 54 18.04 25.54 0.07
CA ILE A 54 19.18 24.70 0.44
C ILE A 54 20.41 25.20 -0.32
N GLU A 55 21.50 25.45 0.41
CA GLU A 55 22.78 25.84 -0.15
C GLU A 55 23.35 24.77 -1.09
N GLN A 56 24.11 25.19 -2.10
CA GLN A 56 24.61 24.27 -3.13
C GLN A 56 25.48 23.15 -2.56
N GLU A 57 26.31 23.43 -1.56
CA GLU A 57 27.16 22.41 -0.93
C GLU A 57 26.31 21.31 -0.27
N ASP A 58 25.34 21.71 0.56
CA ASP A 58 24.41 20.78 1.22
C ASP A 58 23.57 20.00 0.21
N LEU A 59 23.09 20.67 -0.85
CA LEU A 59 22.31 20.02 -1.91
C LEU A 59 23.14 18.96 -2.62
N GLN A 60 24.41 19.24 -2.95
CA GLN A 60 25.28 18.26 -3.60
C GLN A 60 25.60 17.08 -2.67
N GLN A 61 25.82 17.32 -1.38
CA GLN A 61 25.98 16.24 -0.41
C GLN A 61 24.74 15.34 -0.37
N TRP A 62 23.56 15.95 -0.22
CA TRP A 62 22.29 15.25 -0.16
C TRP A 62 22.03 14.44 -1.44
N LEU A 63 22.21 15.07 -2.62
CA LEU A 63 22.02 14.42 -3.91
C LEU A 63 22.97 13.23 -4.08
N ASN A 64 24.23 13.31 -3.64
CA ASN A 64 25.17 12.20 -3.76
C ASN A 64 24.71 10.95 -3.00
N VAL A 65 24.03 11.08 -1.87
CA VAL A 65 23.49 9.93 -1.13
C VAL A 65 22.28 9.35 -1.87
N TYR A 66 21.35 10.20 -2.30
CA TYR A 66 20.13 9.77 -3.00
C TYR A 66 20.43 9.17 -4.37
N TRP A 67 21.34 9.77 -5.14
CA TRP A 67 21.68 9.34 -6.50
C TRP A 67 22.22 7.91 -6.56
N ASN A 68 22.96 7.53 -5.53
CA ASN A 68 23.56 6.20 -5.42
C ASN A 68 22.63 5.17 -4.79
N PHE A 69 21.50 5.58 -4.23
CA PHE A 69 20.54 4.66 -3.64
C PHE A 69 19.73 3.92 -4.71
N GLN A 70 19.67 2.60 -4.55
CA GLN A 70 18.89 1.68 -5.38
C GLN A 70 17.86 0.98 -4.49
N GLY A 71 16.65 0.79 -5.02
CA GLY A 71 15.59 0.06 -4.34
C GLY A 71 14.49 0.97 -3.84
N TYR A 72 13.90 1.76 -4.73
CA TYR A 72 12.58 2.34 -4.48
C TYR A 72 11.47 1.37 -4.88
N GLU A 73 10.36 1.38 -4.14
CA GLU A 73 9.15 0.64 -4.45
C GLU A 73 7.96 1.58 -4.62
N PRO A 74 7.10 1.34 -5.63
CA PRO A 74 5.88 2.11 -5.79
C PRO A 74 4.87 1.80 -4.68
N VAL A 75 4.21 2.83 -4.17
CA VAL A 75 3.17 2.73 -3.13
C VAL A 75 2.08 3.75 -3.41
N ILE A 76 0.82 3.32 -3.33
CA ILE A 76 -0.34 4.23 -3.37
C ILE A 76 -0.73 4.56 -1.93
N LEU A 77 -0.75 5.86 -1.59
CA LEU A 77 -1.06 6.35 -0.24
C LEU A 77 -1.86 7.65 -0.26
N PRO A 78 -2.71 7.87 0.76
CA PRO A 78 -3.42 9.13 0.95
C PRO A 78 -2.59 10.25 1.57
N GLN A 79 -1.32 9.98 1.85
CA GLN A 79 -0.43 10.91 2.53
C GLN A 79 -0.18 12.14 1.65
N SER A 80 -0.62 13.31 2.11
CA SER A 80 -0.26 14.58 1.49
C SER A 80 1.11 15.06 1.96
N ASN A 81 1.78 15.86 1.14
CA ASN A 81 3.03 16.54 1.51
C ASN A 81 2.84 17.56 2.64
N ASN A 82 1.62 17.94 2.99
CA ASN A 82 1.35 19.07 3.88
C ASN A 82 1.40 18.72 5.38
N GLY A 83 1.54 17.43 5.73
CA GLY A 83 1.60 16.97 7.13
C GLY A 83 3.02 16.71 7.65
N TYR A 84 4.04 16.84 6.79
CA TYR A 84 5.45 16.67 7.12
C TYR A 84 6.24 17.76 6.39
N TYR A 85 7.48 18.00 6.81
CA TYR A 85 8.39 18.74 5.94
C TYR A 85 8.64 17.96 4.65
N TYR A 86 8.96 18.68 3.59
CA TYR A 86 9.37 18.12 2.32
C TYR A 86 10.49 18.94 1.69
N ILE A 87 11.22 18.32 0.79
CA ILE A 87 12.24 18.94 -0.04
C ILE A 87 11.68 18.99 -1.46
N LYS A 88 11.52 20.21 -2.00
CA LYS A 88 11.15 20.42 -3.38
C LYS A 88 12.40 20.74 -4.19
N LEU A 89 12.68 19.92 -5.19
CA LEU A 89 13.82 20.01 -6.10
C LEU A 89 13.39 20.66 -7.41
N TRP A 90 14.28 21.38 -8.07
CA TRP A 90 14.05 21.92 -9.40
C TRP A 90 15.17 21.62 -10.38
N ASN A 91 14.78 21.51 -11.65
CA ASN A 91 15.74 21.57 -12.73
C ASN A 91 16.33 22.98 -12.92
N LYS A 92 17.39 23.09 -13.73
CA LYS A 92 18.14 24.33 -13.96
C LYS A 92 17.30 25.56 -14.33
N ASP A 93 16.27 25.38 -15.15
CA ASP A 93 15.40 26.46 -15.62
C ASP A 93 14.12 26.64 -14.77
N LYS A 94 13.99 25.86 -13.68
CA LYS A 94 12.82 25.79 -12.80
C LYS A 94 11.49 25.48 -13.51
N THR A 95 11.53 24.82 -14.66
CA THR A 95 10.33 24.40 -15.41
C THR A 95 9.74 23.08 -14.93
N LYS A 96 10.55 22.25 -14.24
CA LYS A 96 10.13 20.97 -13.67
C LYS A 96 10.56 20.89 -12.21
N SER A 97 9.66 20.40 -11.35
CA SER A 97 9.94 20.20 -9.93
C SER A 97 9.64 18.77 -9.48
N TYR A 98 10.32 18.34 -8.42
CA TYR A 98 10.15 17.04 -7.79
C TYR A 98 9.97 17.22 -6.29
N VAL A 99 9.31 16.28 -5.62
CA VAL A 99 9.07 16.37 -4.18
C VAL A 99 9.52 15.10 -3.48
N VAL A 100 10.33 15.27 -2.45
CA VAL A 100 10.79 14.22 -1.55
C VAL A 100 10.31 14.55 -0.14
N ASN A 101 9.54 13.66 0.49
CA ASN A 101 9.02 13.89 1.83
C ASN A 101 10.04 13.49 2.92
N ALA A 102 9.70 13.76 4.18
CA ALA A 102 10.49 13.37 5.34
C ALA A 102 10.88 11.88 5.38
N ASN A 103 9.98 11.01 4.92
CA ASN A 103 10.17 9.57 4.84
C ASN A 103 10.86 9.12 3.54
N SER A 104 11.58 10.02 2.87
CA SER A 104 12.35 9.76 1.64
C SER A 104 11.50 9.24 0.49
N GLY A 105 10.19 9.38 0.60
CA GLY A 105 9.23 9.05 -0.45
C GLY A 105 9.25 10.13 -1.52
N ILE A 106 9.30 9.70 -2.77
CA ILE A 106 9.28 10.58 -3.94
C ILE A 106 7.85 10.63 -4.48
N LEU A 107 7.24 11.80 -4.50
CA LEU A 107 5.92 11.99 -5.10
C LEU A 107 6.05 12.02 -6.62
N VAL A 108 5.37 11.10 -7.29
CA VAL A 108 5.46 10.97 -8.75
C VAL A 108 4.14 11.10 -9.48
N GLY A 109 3.00 11.15 -8.78
CA GLY A 109 1.70 11.28 -9.43
C GLY A 109 0.50 10.96 -8.56
N ARG A 110 -0.60 10.57 -9.21
CA ARG A 110 -1.89 10.27 -8.57
C ARG A 110 -2.44 8.91 -8.98
N TYR A 111 -3.27 8.33 -8.12
CA TYR A 111 -4.09 7.17 -8.43
C TYR A 111 -5.57 7.55 -8.39
N GLY A 112 -6.24 7.54 -9.54
CA GLY A 112 -7.67 7.85 -9.64
C GLY A 112 -8.08 9.19 -9.00
N GLU A 113 -9.35 9.27 -8.63
CA GLU A 113 -9.94 10.45 -7.99
C GLU A 113 -9.84 10.37 -6.46
N PRO A 114 -9.88 11.51 -5.75
CA PRO A 114 -10.00 11.53 -4.30
C PRO A 114 -11.25 10.79 -3.81
N SER A 115 -11.15 10.17 -2.64
CA SER A 115 -12.26 9.39 -2.06
C SER A 115 -12.44 9.64 -0.57
N LYS A 116 -13.67 9.47 -0.09
CA LYS A 116 -14.02 9.71 1.32
C LYS A 116 -13.67 8.50 2.18
N SER A 117 -12.93 8.73 3.27
CA SER A 117 -12.59 7.75 4.30
C SER A 117 -12.72 8.38 5.69
N HIS A 118 -13.40 7.72 6.62
CA HIS A 118 -13.57 8.19 8.02
C HIS A 118 -14.08 9.64 8.16
N GLY A 119 -14.94 10.09 7.24
CA GLY A 119 -15.50 11.43 7.26
C GLY A 119 -14.71 12.47 6.45
N GLU A 120 -13.48 12.15 6.03
CA GLU A 120 -12.58 13.07 5.34
C GLU A 120 -12.39 12.66 3.88
N VAL A 121 -12.30 13.64 2.98
CA VAL A 121 -11.88 13.39 1.59
C VAL A 121 -10.36 13.28 1.57
N LYS A 122 -9.85 12.16 1.08
CA LYS A 122 -8.43 11.90 0.96
C LYS A 122 -8.05 11.82 -0.51
N GLU A 123 -6.97 12.52 -0.84
CA GLU A 123 -6.31 12.40 -2.14
C GLU A 123 -5.61 11.05 -2.23
N ASN A 124 -5.29 10.61 -3.45
CA ASN A 124 -4.67 9.31 -3.70
C ASN A 124 -3.38 9.55 -4.49
N TYR A 125 -2.24 9.42 -3.83
CA TYR A 125 -0.94 9.74 -4.41
C TYR A 125 -0.13 8.49 -4.72
N LEU A 126 0.57 8.53 -5.85
CA LEU A 126 1.58 7.54 -6.19
C LEU A 126 2.94 8.04 -5.70
N TRP A 127 3.54 7.23 -4.84
CA TRP A 127 4.83 7.48 -4.22
C TRP A 127 5.82 6.38 -4.57
N TYR A 128 7.10 6.71 -4.52
CA TYR A 128 8.19 5.74 -4.53
C TYR A 128 8.95 5.85 -3.22
N PHE A 129 8.86 4.82 -2.37
CA PHE A 129 9.53 4.78 -1.07
C PHE A 129 10.77 3.89 -1.10
N PRO A 130 11.82 4.20 -0.35
CA PRO A 130 12.98 3.33 -0.25
C PRO A 130 12.65 2.01 0.45
N TYR A 131 13.14 0.93 -0.14
CA TYR A 131 13.08 -0.43 0.38
C TYR A 131 13.94 -0.59 1.64
N ILE A 132 13.64 -1.63 2.40
CA ILE A 132 14.13 -1.87 3.76
C ILE A 132 15.66 -2.01 3.82
N GLY A 133 16.26 -1.50 4.90
CA GLY A 133 17.63 -1.83 5.30
C GLY A 133 18.43 -0.63 5.78
N ASN A 134 19.71 -0.85 6.07
CA ASN A 134 20.63 0.20 6.51
C ASN A 134 20.75 1.35 5.49
N ALA A 135 20.56 1.06 4.19
CA ALA A 135 20.60 2.07 3.15
C ALA A 135 19.47 3.10 3.25
N ARG A 136 18.26 2.68 3.67
CA ARG A 136 17.13 3.61 3.93
C ARG A 136 17.42 4.54 5.10
N ASN A 137 18.08 4.04 6.15
CA ASN A 137 18.45 4.86 7.30
C ASN A 137 19.44 5.97 6.92
N ALA A 138 20.28 5.75 5.90
CA ALA A 138 21.15 6.80 5.38
C ALA A 138 20.33 7.94 4.76
N LEU A 139 19.32 7.64 3.93
CA LEU A 139 18.43 8.67 3.35
C LEU A 139 17.70 9.47 4.43
N TYR A 140 17.26 8.81 5.51
CA TYR A 140 16.65 9.48 6.66
C TYR A 140 17.60 10.38 7.42
N THR A 141 18.84 9.95 7.56
CA THR A 141 19.87 10.75 8.21
C THR A 141 20.12 12.03 7.41
N GLU A 142 20.26 11.92 6.08
CA GLU A 142 20.45 13.10 5.22
C GLU A 142 19.27 14.07 5.26
N ASN A 143 18.03 13.56 5.23
CA ASN A 143 16.86 14.43 5.38
C ASN A 143 16.83 15.13 6.75
N SER A 144 17.17 14.40 7.83
CA SER A 144 17.22 14.94 9.20
C SER A 144 18.29 16.02 9.37
N ILE A 145 19.45 15.88 8.71
CA ILE A 145 20.51 16.90 8.70
C ILE A 145 19.99 18.20 8.11
N LEU A 146 19.36 18.16 6.93
CA LEU A 146 18.78 19.34 6.30
C LEU A 146 17.65 19.93 7.15
N GLN A 147 16.76 19.09 7.67
CA GLN A 147 15.67 19.53 8.55
C GLN A 147 16.22 20.29 9.77
N THR A 148 17.27 19.75 10.41
CA THR A 148 17.91 20.35 11.58
C THR A 148 18.48 21.73 11.26
N LYS A 149 19.37 21.82 10.27
CA LYS A 149 20.02 23.08 9.89
C LYS A 149 19.02 24.17 9.49
N TYR A 150 18.09 23.83 8.60
CA TYR A 150 17.25 24.85 7.95
C TYR A 150 15.95 25.14 8.71
N LEU A 151 15.27 24.12 9.26
CA LEU A 151 13.96 24.32 9.90
C LEU A 151 14.05 24.48 11.42
N TYR A 152 14.93 23.72 12.09
CA TYR A 152 15.04 23.78 13.55
C TYR A 152 16.01 24.87 14.04
N GLU A 153 17.21 24.94 13.47
CA GLU A 153 18.20 25.99 13.80
C GLU A 153 17.87 27.33 13.12
N GLY A 154 17.00 27.29 12.11
CA GLY A 154 16.43 28.46 11.46
C GLY A 154 17.34 29.15 10.45
N TYR A 155 18.29 28.41 9.88
CA TYR A 155 19.22 28.96 8.90
C TYR A 155 18.49 29.44 7.63
N ASN A 156 18.58 30.75 7.34
CA ASN A 156 17.95 31.40 6.18
C ASN A 156 16.43 31.18 6.05
N LEU A 157 15.71 31.00 7.16
CA LEU A 157 14.26 30.81 7.13
C LEU A 157 13.52 32.02 6.56
N ARG A 158 12.57 31.72 5.68
CA ARG A 158 11.59 32.67 5.11
C ARG A 158 10.18 32.08 5.16
N ASP A 159 9.19 32.93 4.93
CA ASP A 159 7.81 32.49 4.73
C ASP A 159 7.67 31.72 3.41
N VAL A 160 6.82 30.70 3.44
CA VAL A 160 6.43 29.92 2.25
C VAL A 160 5.70 30.80 1.24
N THR A 161 6.07 30.68 -0.02
CA THR A 161 5.40 31.31 -1.16
C THR A 161 4.69 30.27 -2.02
N SER A 162 3.91 30.71 -3.02
CA SER A 162 3.25 29.81 -3.97
C SER A 162 4.24 28.91 -4.73
N ASP A 163 5.47 29.38 -4.95
CA ASP A 163 6.47 28.65 -5.72
C ASP A 163 7.06 27.48 -4.92
N ASP A 164 7.00 27.54 -3.59
CA ASP A 164 7.53 26.50 -2.69
C ASP A 164 6.55 25.33 -2.51
N VAL A 165 5.25 25.57 -2.74
CA VAL A 165 4.19 24.57 -2.54
C VAL A 165 4.44 23.33 -3.41
N ALA A 166 4.37 22.15 -2.81
CA ALA A 166 4.48 20.88 -3.52
C ALA A 166 3.47 20.79 -4.68
N VAL A 167 3.95 20.41 -5.86
CA VAL A 167 3.11 20.20 -7.05
C VAL A 167 3.06 18.70 -7.33
N VAL A 168 1.86 18.19 -7.56
CA VAL A 168 1.65 16.79 -7.90
C VAL A 168 1.74 16.65 -9.42
N PRO A 169 2.62 15.77 -9.95
CA PRO A 169 2.67 15.54 -11.39
C PRO A 169 1.34 14.99 -11.93
N GLU A 170 0.81 15.60 -12.99
CA GLU A 170 -0.45 15.19 -13.64
C GLU A 170 -0.22 14.23 -14.82
N ASP A 171 1.01 14.11 -15.30
CA ASP A 171 1.40 13.25 -16.42
C ASP A 171 1.50 11.77 -16.05
N ASN A 172 1.51 11.45 -14.75
CA ASN A 172 1.63 10.10 -14.22
C ASN A 172 0.40 9.75 -13.35
N MET A 173 -0.74 9.61 -14.02
CA MET A 173 -1.99 9.20 -13.39
C MET A 173 -2.24 7.71 -13.62
N PHE A 174 -2.30 6.92 -12.54
CA PHE A 174 -2.79 5.55 -12.61
C PHE A 174 -4.32 5.56 -12.51
N SER A 175 -5.01 5.02 -13.52
CA SER A 175 -6.47 4.94 -13.52
C SER A 175 -6.97 3.66 -12.88
N SER A 176 -8.23 3.69 -12.42
CA SER A 176 -8.96 2.50 -11.97
C SER A 176 -9.68 1.80 -13.12
N ASP A 177 -9.33 2.07 -14.39
CA ASP A 177 -10.07 1.55 -15.56
C ASP A 177 -9.96 0.04 -15.73
N GLY A 178 -8.97 -0.61 -15.10
CA GLY A 178 -8.88 -2.06 -15.08
C GLY A 178 -9.91 -2.75 -14.16
N ALA A 179 -10.62 -2.00 -13.32
CA ALA A 179 -11.65 -2.53 -12.43
C ALA A 179 -13.02 -2.49 -13.10
N SER A 180 -13.87 -3.46 -12.77
CA SER A 180 -15.28 -3.43 -13.15
C SER A 180 -15.96 -2.17 -12.60
N ASP A 181 -16.97 -1.65 -13.31
CA ASP A 181 -17.64 -0.40 -12.94
C ASP A 181 -18.18 -0.40 -11.50
N TRP A 182 -18.66 -1.55 -11.02
CA TRP A 182 -19.15 -1.71 -9.66
C TRP A 182 -18.05 -1.56 -8.59
N ALA A 183 -16.79 -1.85 -8.94
CA ALA A 183 -15.66 -1.91 -8.02
C ALA A 183 -14.83 -0.62 -7.99
N LYS A 184 -14.95 0.25 -9.00
CA LYS A 184 -14.11 1.46 -9.15
C LYS A 184 -14.10 2.35 -7.91
N GLU A 185 -15.27 2.59 -7.33
CA GLU A 185 -15.38 3.41 -6.12
C GLU A 185 -14.67 2.76 -4.92
N GLU A 186 -14.78 1.44 -4.78
CA GLU A 186 -14.11 0.69 -3.71
C GLU A 186 -12.59 0.66 -3.90
N MET A 187 -12.08 0.62 -5.14
CA MET A 187 -10.64 0.69 -5.39
C MET A 187 -10.07 2.06 -5.00
N GLN A 188 -10.80 3.14 -5.30
CA GLN A 188 -10.43 4.50 -4.88
C GLN A 188 -10.49 4.66 -3.36
N LYS A 189 -11.48 4.06 -2.70
CA LYS A 189 -11.54 4.01 -1.23
C LYS A 189 -10.40 3.19 -0.64
N ALA A 190 -10.03 2.07 -1.26
CA ALA A 190 -8.89 1.26 -0.82
C ALA A 190 -7.58 2.05 -0.89
N ALA A 191 -7.36 2.81 -1.97
CA ALA A 191 -6.25 3.74 -2.07
C ALA A 191 -6.28 4.79 -0.93
N ALA A 192 -7.44 5.42 -0.71
CA ALA A 192 -7.64 6.45 0.31
C ALA A 192 -7.48 5.93 1.75
N CYS A 193 -7.64 4.62 1.95
CA CYS A 193 -7.47 3.94 3.22
C CYS A 193 -6.09 3.30 3.38
N ASN A 194 -5.15 3.46 2.44
CA ASN A 194 -3.86 2.76 2.48
C ASN A 194 -4.04 1.22 2.50
N LEU A 195 -5.00 0.72 1.71
CA LEU A 195 -5.33 -0.70 1.60
C LEU A 195 -5.05 -1.28 0.21
N LEU A 196 -4.75 -0.46 -0.80
CA LEU A 196 -4.52 -0.91 -2.17
C LEU A 196 -3.01 -1.11 -2.45
N PRO A 197 -2.54 -2.37 -2.61
CA PRO A 197 -1.23 -2.63 -3.19
C PRO A 197 -1.19 -2.20 -4.65
N VAL A 198 -0.13 -1.51 -5.04
CA VAL A 198 0.08 -1.09 -6.43
C VAL A 198 0.20 -2.29 -7.38
N ASP A 199 0.72 -3.41 -6.87
CA ASP A 199 0.90 -4.68 -7.60
C ASP A 199 -0.44 -5.27 -8.11
N PHE A 200 -1.58 -4.82 -7.58
CA PHE A 200 -2.91 -5.25 -8.01
C PHE A 200 -3.57 -4.30 -9.01
N THR A 201 -2.93 -3.18 -9.31
CA THR A 201 -3.47 -2.24 -10.30
C THR A 201 -3.48 -2.87 -11.69
N ASN A 202 -4.50 -2.56 -12.48
CA ASN A 202 -4.70 -3.05 -13.86
C ASN A 202 -5.03 -4.53 -14.04
N GLU A 203 -5.14 -5.32 -12.97
CA GLU A 203 -5.50 -6.75 -13.03
C GLU A 203 -6.61 -7.10 -12.03
N TYR A 204 -7.65 -6.28 -11.95
CA TYR A 204 -8.64 -6.42 -10.88
C TYR A 204 -9.61 -7.59 -11.06
N THR A 205 -9.93 -7.96 -12.30
CA THR A 205 -10.96 -8.97 -12.58
C THR A 205 -10.45 -10.42 -12.56
N ARG A 206 -9.13 -10.62 -12.44
CA ARG A 206 -8.57 -11.98 -12.36
C ARG A 206 -8.86 -12.61 -11.01
N SER A 207 -8.78 -13.94 -10.96
CA SER A 207 -8.79 -14.65 -9.68
C SER A 207 -7.56 -14.27 -8.84
N ILE A 208 -7.78 -14.05 -7.55
CA ILE A 208 -6.73 -13.74 -6.58
C ILE A 208 -6.20 -15.04 -5.99
N THR A 209 -4.87 -15.14 -5.87
CA THR A 209 -4.27 -16.30 -5.20
C THR A 209 -4.48 -16.21 -3.69
N ARG A 210 -4.34 -17.35 -3.01
CA ARG A 210 -4.43 -17.41 -1.56
C ARG A 210 -3.38 -16.53 -0.89
N LYS A 211 -2.15 -16.49 -1.43
CA LYS A 211 -1.08 -15.61 -0.94
C LYS A 211 -1.43 -14.13 -1.10
N GLU A 212 -1.90 -13.72 -2.27
CA GLU A 212 -2.26 -12.33 -2.54
C GLU A 212 -3.43 -11.87 -1.65
N PHE A 213 -4.40 -12.74 -1.42
CA PHE A 213 -5.47 -12.48 -0.47
C PHE A 213 -4.93 -12.26 0.95
N CYS A 214 -3.94 -13.05 1.37
CA CYS A 214 -3.27 -12.88 2.65
C CYS A 214 -2.43 -11.59 2.71
N ASP A 215 -1.79 -11.19 1.60
CA ASP A 215 -1.08 -9.91 1.51
C ASP A 215 -2.03 -8.72 1.76
N LEU A 216 -3.28 -8.79 1.28
CA LEU A 216 -4.33 -7.80 1.59
C LEU A 216 -4.72 -7.81 3.07
N ILE A 217 -4.93 -8.99 3.67
CA ILE A 217 -5.28 -9.11 5.09
C ILE A 217 -4.14 -8.60 5.99
N TYR A 218 -2.89 -8.89 5.64
CA TYR A 218 -1.71 -8.37 6.32
C TYR A 218 -1.69 -6.84 6.28
N ARG A 219 -1.91 -6.25 5.10
CA ARG A 219 -1.97 -4.79 4.94
C ARG A 219 -3.12 -4.18 5.73
N LEU A 220 -4.32 -4.76 5.64
CA LEU A 220 -5.48 -4.33 6.44
C LEU A 220 -5.17 -4.33 7.93
N THR A 221 -4.54 -5.41 8.41
CA THR A 221 -4.14 -5.55 9.82
C THR A 221 -3.16 -4.45 10.21
N ALA A 222 -2.10 -4.25 9.43
CA ALA A 222 -1.12 -3.21 9.67
C ALA A 222 -1.75 -1.80 9.71
N THR A 223 -2.56 -1.47 8.71
CA THR A 223 -3.28 -0.19 8.60
C THR A 223 -4.24 0.04 9.77
N LYS A 224 -4.87 -1.02 10.30
CA LYS A 224 -5.78 -0.90 11.45
C LYS A 224 -5.04 -0.54 12.74
N PHE A 225 -3.86 -1.11 12.99
CA PHE A 225 -3.07 -0.81 14.19
C PHE A 225 -2.20 0.43 14.05
N ASN A 226 -1.77 0.74 12.83
CA ASN A 226 -0.99 1.92 12.52
C ASN A 226 -1.46 2.54 11.18
N PRO A 227 -2.38 3.52 11.22
CA PRO A 227 -2.90 4.15 10.00
C PRO A 227 -1.84 4.88 9.17
N ILE A 228 -0.69 5.23 9.76
CA ILE A 228 0.44 5.86 9.07
C ILE A 228 1.46 4.84 8.54
N ALA A 229 1.14 3.54 8.58
CA ALA A 229 1.98 2.47 8.02
C ALA A 229 2.08 2.58 6.50
N ASP A 230 2.97 3.44 6.01
CA ASP A 230 3.11 3.82 4.61
C ASP A 230 3.46 2.65 3.67
N SER A 231 4.73 2.31 3.67
CA SER A 231 5.47 1.37 2.84
C SER A 231 5.39 -0.04 3.42
N ARG A 232 5.99 -1.01 2.72
CA ARG A 232 6.11 -2.37 3.26
C ARG A 232 6.81 -2.40 4.63
N LYS A 233 7.78 -1.51 4.83
CA LYS A 233 8.45 -1.34 6.14
C LYS A 233 7.52 -0.80 7.22
N GLY A 234 6.73 0.24 6.91
CA GLY A 234 5.75 0.79 7.84
C GLY A 234 4.75 -0.28 8.29
N GLN A 235 4.32 -1.14 7.35
CA GLN A 235 3.46 -2.29 7.64
C GLN A 235 4.18 -3.31 8.53
N GLN A 236 5.43 -3.66 8.24
CA GLN A 236 6.22 -4.58 9.07
C GLN A 236 6.42 -4.05 10.49
N ASP A 237 6.68 -2.76 10.66
CA ASP A 237 6.89 -2.16 11.98
C ASP A 237 5.59 -2.13 12.79
N ALA A 238 4.45 -1.84 12.14
CA ALA A 238 3.14 -1.96 12.75
C ALA A 238 2.86 -3.40 13.22
N ILE A 239 3.13 -4.39 12.37
CA ILE A 239 2.89 -5.80 12.72
C ILE A 239 3.87 -6.29 13.80
N LYS A 240 5.13 -5.86 13.80
CA LYS A 240 6.07 -6.17 14.88
C LYS A 240 5.56 -5.70 16.24
N GLN A 241 4.97 -4.51 16.30
CA GLN A 241 4.34 -4.01 17.51
C GLN A 241 3.17 -4.91 17.92
N VAL A 242 2.30 -5.31 16.99
CA VAL A 242 1.18 -6.23 17.26
C VAL A 242 1.67 -7.59 17.78
N ILE A 243 2.72 -8.15 17.18
CA ILE A 243 3.32 -9.42 17.61
C ILE A 243 3.77 -9.33 19.07
N ALA A 244 4.51 -8.28 19.42
CA ALA A 244 5.01 -8.07 20.78
C ALA A 244 3.88 -7.83 21.80
N GLU A 245 2.90 -6.99 21.45
CA GLU A 245 1.76 -6.69 22.33
C GLU A 245 0.87 -7.91 22.59
N ARG A 246 0.74 -8.79 21.59
CA ARG A 246 -0.12 -9.99 21.67
C ARG A 246 0.65 -11.29 21.97
N GLN A 247 1.97 -11.21 22.19
CA GLN A 247 2.84 -12.33 22.52
C GLN A 247 2.72 -13.50 21.52
N LEU A 248 2.83 -13.17 20.23
CA LEU A 248 2.63 -14.13 19.13
C LEU A 248 3.92 -14.81 18.66
N GLU A 249 5.09 -14.45 19.19
CA GLU A 249 6.40 -14.89 18.70
C GLU A 249 6.54 -16.43 18.66
N GLU A 250 6.17 -17.10 19.75
CA GLU A 250 6.24 -18.57 19.84
C GLU A 250 5.32 -19.23 18.82
N LYS A 251 4.05 -18.81 18.77
CA LYS A 251 3.06 -19.33 17.81
C LYS A 251 3.48 -19.14 16.37
N ILE A 252 4.09 -18.01 16.03
CA ILE A 252 4.60 -17.70 14.69
C ILE A 252 5.79 -18.60 14.37
N SER A 253 6.70 -18.82 15.32
CA SER A 253 7.88 -19.67 15.13
C SER A 253 7.55 -21.15 14.93
N GLU A 254 6.41 -21.60 15.42
CA GLU A 254 5.90 -22.97 15.24
C GLU A 254 5.25 -23.20 13.87
N VAL A 255 4.91 -22.13 13.13
CA VAL A 255 4.28 -22.26 11.81
C VAL A 255 5.29 -22.76 10.79
N SER A 256 4.95 -23.86 10.14
CA SER A 256 5.72 -24.41 9.02
C SER A 256 4.77 -25.01 7.98
N TYR A 257 4.99 -24.64 6.72
CA TYR A 257 4.32 -25.23 5.57
C TYR A 257 5.37 -25.74 4.58
N SER A 258 5.13 -26.91 4.01
CA SER A 258 6.10 -27.57 3.13
C SER A 258 6.34 -26.84 1.80
N ASP A 259 5.45 -25.93 1.40
CA ASP A 259 5.45 -25.21 0.13
C ASP A 259 5.48 -23.67 0.29
N CYS A 260 5.55 -23.15 1.53
CA CYS A 260 5.46 -21.72 1.78
C CYS A 260 6.28 -21.26 3.00
N ASP A 261 7.29 -20.42 2.76
CA ASP A 261 8.12 -19.77 3.78
C ASP A 261 8.04 -18.24 3.63
N ASP A 262 6.92 -17.65 4.07
CA ASP A 262 6.66 -16.21 4.00
C ASP A 262 6.26 -15.68 5.41
N GLU A 263 6.97 -14.66 5.89
CA GLU A 263 6.79 -14.09 7.23
C GLU A 263 5.38 -13.52 7.47
N LYS A 264 4.72 -12.99 6.42
CA LYS A 264 3.35 -12.51 6.54
C LYS A 264 2.38 -13.66 6.76
N ILE A 265 2.59 -14.76 6.03
CA ILE A 265 1.79 -15.98 6.17
C ILE A 265 2.03 -16.61 7.55
N LYS A 266 3.27 -16.70 8.02
CA LYS A 266 3.57 -17.16 9.39
C LYS A 266 2.88 -16.30 10.45
N PHE A 267 2.94 -14.98 10.31
CA PHE A 267 2.21 -14.06 11.19
C PHE A 267 0.70 -14.34 11.20
N LEU A 268 0.06 -14.36 10.02
CA LEU A 268 -1.38 -14.57 9.93
C LEU A 268 -1.81 -15.95 10.45
N SER A 269 -0.98 -16.98 10.28
CA SER A 269 -1.23 -18.32 10.82
C SER A 269 -1.06 -18.35 12.34
N GLY A 270 0.04 -17.82 12.88
CA GLY A 270 0.27 -17.73 14.33
C GLY A 270 -0.76 -16.85 15.05
N ALA A 271 -1.33 -15.87 14.33
CA ALA A 271 -2.46 -15.05 14.76
C ALA A 271 -3.82 -15.78 14.69
N GLY A 272 -3.89 -16.97 14.09
CA GLY A 272 -5.13 -17.74 13.91
C GLY A 272 -6.07 -17.20 12.83
N ILE A 273 -5.60 -16.29 11.97
CA ILE A 273 -6.41 -15.69 10.89
C ILE A 273 -6.52 -16.64 9.69
N ILE A 274 -5.45 -17.37 9.40
CA ILE A 274 -5.38 -18.36 8.33
C ILE A 274 -4.97 -19.73 8.86
N TYR A 275 -5.29 -20.77 8.09
CA TYR A 275 -4.86 -22.15 8.35
C TYR A 275 -4.28 -22.76 7.08
N GLY A 276 -3.42 -23.76 7.23
CA GLY A 276 -2.93 -24.58 6.12
C GLY A 276 -3.97 -25.60 5.66
N MET A 277 -3.57 -26.41 4.69
CA MET A 277 -4.32 -27.54 4.18
C MET A 277 -3.97 -28.81 4.98
N ASP A 278 -4.84 -29.82 4.92
CA ASP A 278 -4.71 -31.07 5.71
C ASP A 278 -3.41 -31.85 5.42
N ASN A 279 -2.80 -31.64 4.25
CA ASN A 279 -1.55 -32.28 3.82
C ASN A 279 -0.29 -31.53 4.31
N GLY A 280 -0.42 -30.48 5.13
CA GLY A 280 0.71 -29.69 5.63
C GLY A 280 1.26 -28.66 4.62
N THR A 281 0.51 -28.34 3.56
CA THR A 281 0.81 -27.24 2.63
C THR A 281 -0.01 -25.99 2.98
N PHE A 282 0.38 -24.84 2.44
CA PHE A 282 -0.43 -23.63 2.44
C PHE A 282 -1.17 -23.42 1.12
N ALA A 283 -0.60 -23.88 0.00
CA ALA A 283 -1.04 -23.64 -1.37
C ALA A 283 -1.11 -22.14 -1.72
N PRO A 284 0.04 -21.42 -1.71
CA PRO A 284 0.08 -19.97 -1.89
C PRO A 284 -0.41 -19.51 -3.28
N ASP A 285 -0.14 -20.30 -4.32
CA ASP A 285 -0.41 -19.96 -5.72
C ASP A 285 -1.80 -20.42 -6.20
N ASP A 286 -2.51 -21.20 -5.38
CA ASP A 286 -3.87 -21.61 -5.68
C ASP A 286 -4.83 -20.41 -5.54
N ASN A 287 -5.83 -20.34 -6.43
CA ASN A 287 -6.90 -19.35 -6.30
C ASN A 287 -7.72 -19.64 -5.04
N ILE A 288 -8.05 -18.59 -4.29
CA ILE A 288 -8.90 -18.73 -3.12
C ILE A 288 -10.37 -18.86 -3.53
N THR A 289 -11.09 -19.78 -2.88
CA THR A 289 -12.54 -19.89 -3.05
C THR A 289 -13.29 -18.83 -2.24
N ARG A 290 -14.52 -18.54 -2.62
CA ARG A 290 -15.39 -17.58 -1.92
C ARG A 290 -15.63 -17.97 -0.45
N GLU A 291 -15.90 -19.23 -0.15
CA GLU A 291 -16.09 -19.67 1.25
C GLU A 291 -14.80 -19.57 2.09
N GLN A 292 -13.63 -19.81 1.47
CA GLN A 292 -12.34 -19.63 2.13
C GLN A 292 -12.08 -18.15 2.43
N ALA A 293 -12.35 -17.26 1.48
CA ALA A 293 -12.25 -15.83 1.66
C ALA A 293 -13.17 -15.35 2.80
N ALA A 294 -14.43 -15.79 2.84
CA ALA A 294 -15.37 -15.46 3.92
C ALA A 294 -14.85 -15.88 5.29
N ALA A 295 -14.30 -17.09 5.41
CA ALA A 295 -13.75 -17.59 6.66
C ALA A 295 -12.51 -16.82 7.14
N ILE A 296 -11.63 -16.42 6.22
CA ILE A 296 -10.47 -15.57 6.56
C ILE A 296 -10.93 -14.16 6.97
N LEU A 297 -11.89 -13.56 6.26
CA LEU A 297 -12.45 -12.25 6.60
C LEU A 297 -13.10 -12.26 7.99
N TYR A 298 -13.86 -13.31 8.30
CA TYR A 298 -14.48 -13.50 9.61
C TYR A 298 -13.43 -13.54 10.73
N ARG A 299 -12.43 -14.42 10.63
CA ARG A 299 -11.35 -14.49 11.63
C ARG A 299 -10.51 -13.23 11.70
N THR A 300 -10.36 -12.52 10.58
CA THR A 300 -9.72 -11.19 10.58
C THR A 300 -10.54 -10.19 11.39
N ALA A 301 -11.86 -10.18 11.23
CA ALA A 301 -12.75 -9.34 12.02
C ALA A 301 -12.66 -9.65 13.52
N GLU A 302 -12.60 -10.93 13.89
CA GLU A 302 -12.38 -11.35 15.28
C GLU A 302 -11.01 -10.88 15.80
N PHE A 303 -9.93 -11.10 15.04
CA PHE A 303 -8.58 -10.71 15.43
C PHE A 303 -8.44 -9.20 15.63
N LEU A 304 -9.05 -8.40 14.75
CA LEU A 304 -9.06 -6.94 14.84
C LEU A 304 -10.00 -6.41 15.93
N GLY A 305 -10.76 -7.28 16.58
CA GLY A 305 -11.59 -6.96 17.75
C GLY A 305 -12.90 -6.28 17.38
N ASN A 306 -13.53 -6.66 16.25
CA ASN A 306 -14.81 -6.10 15.86
C ASN A 306 -15.89 -6.42 16.90
N LYS A 307 -16.38 -5.40 17.60
CA LYS A 307 -17.45 -5.55 18.60
C LYS A 307 -18.85 -5.54 17.99
N THR A 308 -18.95 -5.39 16.66
CA THR A 308 -20.21 -5.29 15.92
C THR A 308 -20.48 -6.52 15.05
N ILE A 309 -19.85 -7.66 15.35
CA ILE A 309 -20.27 -8.96 14.76
C ILE A 309 -21.74 -9.15 15.10
N VAL A 310 -22.57 -9.14 14.06
CA VAL A 310 -24.03 -9.25 14.18
C VAL A 310 -24.45 -10.71 14.12
N GLU A 311 -25.59 -11.00 14.75
CA GLU A 311 -26.27 -12.28 14.57
C GLU A 311 -26.61 -12.52 13.09
N PRO A 312 -26.52 -13.76 12.60
CA PRO A 312 -27.03 -14.18 11.30
C PRO A 312 -28.41 -13.61 10.97
N ASN A 313 -28.54 -12.87 9.87
CA ASN A 313 -29.80 -12.26 9.46
C ASN A 313 -30.78 -13.22 8.76
N GLY A 314 -30.46 -14.52 8.70
CA GLY A 314 -31.32 -15.55 8.10
C GLY A 314 -31.46 -15.49 6.58
N THR A 315 -30.59 -14.75 5.87
CA THR A 315 -30.54 -14.79 4.40
C THR A 315 -30.17 -16.21 3.94
N THR A 316 -31.02 -16.83 3.13
CA THR A 316 -30.78 -18.16 2.56
C THR A 316 -30.38 -18.06 1.10
N PHE A 317 -29.28 -18.71 0.74
CA PHE A 317 -28.85 -18.88 -0.64
C PHE A 317 -29.32 -20.24 -1.17
N TYR A 318 -29.67 -20.34 -2.45
CA TYR A 318 -30.15 -21.62 -3.00
C TYR A 318 -29.04 -22.70 -2.98
N ASP A 319 -27.78 -22.29 -2.99
CA ASP A 319 -26.58 -23.12 -2.97
C ASP A 319 -25.94 -23.22 -1.59
N GLU A 320 -26.68 -22.90 -0.52
CA GLU A 320 -26.20 -22.97 0.87
C GLU A 320 -25.71 -24.37 1.27
N ASN A 321 -26.25 -25.41 0.63
CA ASN A 321 -25.86 -26.80 0.83
C ASN A 321 -24.48 -27.13 0.25
N LEU A 322 -23.93 -26.29 -0.63
CA LEU A 322 -22.57 -26.41 -1.15
C LEU A 322 -21.52 -25.72 -0.24
N ILE A 323 -21.98 -24.90 0.72
CA ILE A 323 -21.10 -24.27 1.71
C ILE A 323 -20.60 -25.34 2.66
N SER A 324 -19.29 -25.47 2.79
CA SER A 324 -18.71 -26.41 3.74
C SER A 324 -19.08 -26.06 5.18
N ASP A 325 -19.24 -27.08 6.03
CA ASP A 325 -19.69 -26.89 7.43
C ASP A 325 -18.84 -25.87 8.20
N TRP A 326 -17.52 -25.90 8.01
CA TRP A 326 -16.56 -24.99 8.64
C TRP A 326 -16.69 -23.53 8.17
N ALA A 327 -17.32 -23.28 7.02
CA ALA A 327 -17.47 -21.95 6.45
C ALA A 327 -18.85 -21.33 6.68
N ARG A 328 -19.85 -22.14 7.06
CA ARG A 328 -21.26 -21.72 7.10
C ARG A 328 -21.50 -20.51 7.99
N GLU A 329 -20.95 -20.52 9.19
CA GLU A 329 -21.03 -19.40 10.12
C GLU A 329 -20.36 -18.15 9.54
N SER A 330 -19.13 -18.29 9.05
CA SER A 330 -18.38 -17.17 8.47
C SER A 330 -19.09 -16.53 7.27
N VAL A 331 -19.64 -17.35 6.36
CA VAL A 331 -20.42 -16.86 5.21
C VAL A 331 -21.65 -16.09 5.70
N SER A 332 -22.39 -16.66 6.65
CA SER A 332 -23.59 -16.05 7.20
C SER A 332 -23.30 -14.69 7.87
N ILE A 333 -22.25 -14.61 8.69
CA ILE A 333 -21.86 -13.39 9.38
C ILE A 333 -21.35 -12.33 8.40
N MET A 334 -20.46 -12.69 7.47
CA MET A 334 -19.92 -11.75 6.49
C MET A 334 -21.01 -11.17 5.56
N ASN A 335 -22.01 -11.99 5.21
CA ASN A 335 -23.19 -11.52 4.49
C ASN A 335 -24.07 -10.60 5.34
N SER A 336 -24.31 -10.97 6.61
CA SER A 336 -25.10 -10.16 7.54
C SER A 336 -24.49 -8.79 7.82
N MET A 337 -23.15 -8.71 7.83
CA MET A 337 -22.38 -7.47 7.95
C MET A 337 -22.28 -6.68 6.63
N LYS A 338 -22.78 -7.22 5.51
CA LYS A 338 -22.60 -6.67 4.15
C LYS A 338 -21.14 -6.47 3.76
N ILE A 339 -20.24 -7.26 4.37
CA ILE A 339 -18.83 -7.27 3.98
C ILE A 339 -18.73 -8.07 2.69
N MET A 340 -19.19 -9.32 2.69
CA MET A 340 -19.18 -10.21 1.54
C MET A 340 -20.59 -10.70 1.23
N GLU A 341 -21.13 -10.23 0.12
CA GLU A 341 -22.47 -10.56 -0.35
C GLU A 341 -22.42 -11.70 -1.38
N GLY A 342 -23.60 -12.23 -1.73
CA GLY A 342 -23.76 -13.21 -2.81
C GLY A 342 -23.28 -12.66 -4.17
N VAL A 343 -23.03 -13.56 -5.12
CA VAL A 343 -22.81 -13.16 -6.52
C VAL A 343 -24.12 -12.71 -7.19
N SER A 344 -25.25 -13.05 -6.58
CA SER A 344 -26.59 -12.50 -6.85
C SER A 344 -27.39 -12.50 -5.54
N ASP A 345 -28.62 -11.99 -5.59
CA ASP A 345 -29.54 -11.98 -4.45
C ASP A 345 -29.86 -13.39 -3.90
N THR A 346 -29.66 -14.44 -4.71
CA THR A 346 -30.03 -15.82 -4.36
C THR A 346 -28.86 -16.81 -4.36
N GLU A 347 -27.66 -16.39 -4.79
CA GLU A 347 -26.51 -17.28 -4.98
C GLU A 347 -25.26 -16.79 -4.26
N PHE A 348 -24.61 -17.68 -3.49
CA PHE A 348 -23.33 -17.35 -2.88
C PHE A 348 -22.12 -17.80 -3.70
N ALA A 349 -22.20 -18.91 -4.42
CA ALA A 349 -21.15 -19.59 -5.16
C ALA A 349 -19.92 -19.97 -4.30
N PRO A 350 -20.06 -20.79 -3.22
CA PRO A 350 -19.00 -21.00 -2.22
C PRO A 350 -17.71 -21.59 -2.79
N LYS A 351 -17.79 -22.43 -3.82
CA LYS A 351 -16.63 -23.07 -4.46
C LYS A 351 -16.07 -22.26 -5.63
N GLY A 352 -16.71 -21.13 -5.99
CA GLY A 352 -16.24 -20.25 -7.05
C GLY A 352 -14.96 -19.50 -6.63
N ASN A 353 -14.12 -19.16 -7.62
CA ASN A 353 -12.94 -18.35 -7.38
C ASN A 353 -13.32 -16.93 -6.93
N TYR A 354 -12.45 -16.34 -6.11
CA TYR A 354 -12.55 -14.94 -5.73
C TYR A 354 -11.66 -14.05 -6.60
N THR A 355 -12.11 -12.85 -6.92
CA THR A 355 -11.35 -11.91 -7.76
C THR A 355 -10.60 -10.87 -6.93
N VAL A 356 -9.59 -10.23 -7.52
CA VAL A 356 -8.83 -9.15 -6.88
C VAL A 356 -9.74 -7.98 -6.49
N GLU A 357 -10.66 -7.54 -7.37
CA GLU A 357 -11.62 -6.46 -7.04
C GLU A 357 -12.56 -6.83 -5.90
N GLN A 358 -13.06 -8.07 -5.85
CA GLN A 358 -13.87 -8.53 -4.74
C GLN A 358 -13.07 -8.54 -3.44
N ALA A 359 -11.83 -9.04 -3.47
CA ALA A 359 -10.96 -9.04 -2.30
C ALA A 359 -10.72 -7.63 -1.76
N VAL A 360 -10.26 -6.70 -2.61
CA VAL A 360 -9.99 -5.31 -2.22
C VAL A 360 -11.27 -4.63 -1.70
N ALA A 361 -12.41 -4.78 -2.38
CA ALA A 361 -13.68 -4.21 -1.92
C ALA A 361 -14.05 -4.70 -0.53
N THR A 362 -13.89 -6.00 -0.25
CA THR A 362 -14.18 -6.54 1.08
C THR A 362 -13.21 -6.09 2.17
N MET A 363 -11.94 -5.80 1.84
CA MET A 363 -11.01 -5.18 2.78
C MET A 363 -11.48 -3.79 3.21
N VAL A 364 -11.94 -2.99 2.25
CA VAL A 364 -12.46 -1.64 2.52
C VAL A 364 -13.69 -1.70 3.42
N ARG A 365 -14.64 -2.58 3.07
CA ARG A 365 -15.87 -2.76 3.85
C ARG A 365 -15.58 -3.20 5.28
N LEU A 366 -14.69 -4.18 5.46
CA LEU A 366 -14.27 -4.64 6.78
C LEU A 366 -13.52 -3.55 7.55
N TYR A 367 -12.65 -2.78 6.89
CA TYR A 367 -11.94 -1.67 7.51
C TYR A 367 -12.88 -0.61 8.07
N ASN A 368 -13.96 -0.28 7.34
CA ASN A 368 -14.96 0.70 7.75
C ASN A 368 -15.85 0.26 8.92
N CYS A 369 -15.71 -0.98 9.41
CA CYS A 369 -16.38 -1.42 10.64
C CYS A 369 -15.67 -0.93 11.92
N TYR A 370 -14.54 -0.23 11.80
CA TYR A 370 -13.75 0.30 12.90
C TYR A 370 -13.47 1.79 12.71
#